data_AF-A0A0Q4LDQ4-F1
#
_entry.id   AF-A0A0Q4LDQ4-F1
#
_cell.length_a   1.000
_cell.length_b   1.000
_cell.length_c   1.000
_cell.angle_alpha   90.00
_cell.angle_beta   90.00
_cell.angle_gamma   90.00
#
_symmetry.space_group_name_H-M   'P 1'
#
loop_
_entity.id
_entity.type
_entity.pdbx_description
1 polymer ?
#
loop_
_entity_poly.entity_id
_entity_poly.type
_entity_poly.pdbx_seq_one_letter_code
_entity_poly.pdbx_strand_id
1 'polypeptide(L)'
;MITDFIATIYEWFGYNTDLGTHLRGWDITCSGFIGQDLYLQIFITMVAINLGLFVVMYLIIDKFTPRFGTKLSWWIMAVIGLVINFGIAYSLPATIQPCETLTFGSFDLVLYGFANAFWSLIVFALLTSFPFPRNLSTNCRLTTFWKP
;
A
#
# COMPACT_ATOMS: atom_id res chain seq x y z
N MET A 1 -2.99 7.87 -18.52
CA MET A 1 -3.39 9.05 -17.70
C MET A 1 -3.45 8.73 -16.21
N ILE A 2 -4.35 7.86 -15.72
CA ILE A 2 -4.39 7.49 -14.28
C ILE A 2 -3.20 6.59 -13.91
N THR A 3 -2.91 5.60 -14.75
CA THR A 3 -1.81 4.65 -14.56
C THR A 3 -0.45 5.35 -14.53
N ASP A 4 -0.21 6.31 -15.43
CA ASP A 4 1.01 7.12 -15.44
C ASP A 4 1.18 7.98 -14.17
N PHE A 5 0.08 8.54 -13.67
CA PHE A 5 0.09 9.29 -12.42
C PHE A 5 0.44 8.37 -11.23
N ILE A 6 -0.16 7.19 -11.17
CA ILE A 6 0.16 6.18 -10.14
C ILE A 6 1.62 5.75 -10.25
N ALA A 7 2.12 5.44 -11.45
CA ALA A 7 3.52 5.10 -11.66
C ALA A 7 4.45 6.21 -11.13
N THR A 8 4.13 7.48 -11.40
CA THR A 8 4.91 8.64 -10.92
C THR A 8 4.99 8.70 -9.39
N ILE A 9 3.91 8.35 -8.68
CA ILE A 9 3.87 8.31 -7.20
C ILE A 9 4.91 7.33 -6.66
N TYR A 10 5.03 6.16 -7.29
CA TYR A 10 5.98 5.13 -6.87
C TYR A 10 7.40 5.43 -7.37
N GLU A 11 7.57 5.85 -8.62
CA GLU A 11 8.87 6.12 -9.23
C GLU A 11 9.61 7.29 -8.57
N TRP A 12 8.90 8.16 -7.85
CA TRP A 12 9.51 9.19 -7.00
C TRP A 12 10.53 8.63 -6.00
N PHE A 13 10.44 7.35 -5.62
CA PHE A 13 11.40 6.68 -4.73
C PHE A 13 12.72 6.28 -5.41
N GLY A 14 12.82 6.42 -6.73
CA GLY A 14 14.10 6.32 -7.46
C GLY A 14 14.72 4.93 -7.55
N TYR A 15 13.92 3.86 -7.62
CA TYR A 15 14.43 2.53 -8.00
C TYR A 15 14.75 2.47 -9.50
N ASN A 16 15.44 1.40 -9.92
CA ASN A 16 15.88 1.22 -11.30
C ASN A 16 14.74 1.35 -12.33
N THR A 17 15.04 2.03 -13.45
CA THR A 17 14.12 2.24 -14.58
C THR A 17 13.63 0.93 -15.20
N ASP A 18 14.42 -0.14 -15.13
CA ASP A 18 14.03 -1.46 -15.63
C ASP A 18 12.90 -2.05 -14.78
N LEU A 19 12.97 -1.90 -13.45
CA LEU A 19 11.87 -2.29 -12.59
C LEU A 19 10.63 -1.44 -12.88
N GLY A 20 10.78 -0.13 -13.10
CA GLY A 20 9.66 0.73 -13.45
C GLY A 20 8.99 0.34 -14.77
N THR A 21 9.80 -0.05 -15.76
CA THR A 21 9.31 -0.52 -17.06
C THR A 21 8.57 -1.85 -16.94
N HIS A 22 9.08 -2.78 -16.11
CA HIS A 22 8.39 -4.02 -15.76
C HIS A 22 7.04 -3.74 -15.07
N LEU A 23 7.03 -2.84 -14.08
CA LEU A 23 5.83 -2.49 -13.30
C LEU A 23 4.75 -1.77 -14.14
N ARG A 24 5.15 -1.02 -15.17
CA ARG A 24 4.24 -0.41 -16.17
C ARG A 24 3.59 -1.44 -17.11
N GLY A 25 3.96 -2.72 -17.01
CA GLY A 25 3.40 -3.80 -17.83
C GLY A 25 4.08 -3.97 -19.18
N TRP A 26 5.40 -3.75 -19.26
CA TRP A 26 6.16 -4.14 -20.44
C TRP A 26 6.03 -5.65 -20.67
N ASP A 27 5.64 -6.02 -21.89
CA ASP A 27 5.28 -7.39 -22.22
C ASP A 27 6.48 -8.34 -22.15
N ILE A 28 6.21 -9.60 -21.82
CA ILE A 28 7.20 -10.68 -21.74
C ILE A 28 7.91 -10.94 -23.07
N THR A 29 7.27 -10.63 -24.19
CA THR A 29 7.87 -10.74 -25.53
C THR A 29 8.75 -9.55 -25.91
N CYS A 30 8.92 -8.59 -25.00
CA CYS A 30 9.71 -7.37 -25.21
C CYS A 30 9.23 -6.50 -26.38
N SER A 31 7.96 -6.63 -26.79
CA SER A 31 7.41 -6.01 -28.00
C SER A 31 6.62 -4.71 -27.73
N GLY A 32 6.17 -4.48 -26.49
CA GLY A 32 5.39 -3.29 -26.13
C GLY A 32 4.79 -3.35 -24.72
N PHE A 33 4.03 -2.33 -24.31
CA PHE A 33 3.28 -2.30 -23.05
C PHE A 33 1.92 -2.99 -23.19
N ILE A 34 1.93 -4.31 -23.37
CA ILE A 34 0.72 -5.15 -23.50
C ILE A 34 0.51 -6.03 -22.25
N GLY A 35 1.48 -6.05 -21.33
CA GLY A 35 1.45 -6.81 -20.10
C GLY A 35 0.54 -6.21 -19.03
N GLN A 36 0.62 -6.77 -17.82
CA GLN A 36 -0.19 -6.32 -16.69
C GLN A 36 0.41 -5.07 -16.03
N ASP A 37 -0.41 -4.04 -15.83
CA ASP A 37 -0.01 -2.85 -15.06
C ASP A 37 0.00 -3.18 -13.56
N LEU A 38 1.20 -3.40 -13.02
CA LEU A 38 1.42 -3.78 -11.63
C LEU A 38 1.32 -2.59 -10.69
N TYR A 39 1.59 -1.37 -11.16
CA TYR A 39 1.38 -0.17 -10.37
C TYR A 39 -0.08 0.00 -9.99
N LEU A 40 -0.98 -0.14 -10.96
CA LEU A 40 -2.41 -0.03 -10.72
C LEU A 40 -2.90 -1.11 -9.75
N GLN A 41 -2.45 -2.35 -9.93
CA GLN A 41 -2.82 -3.46 -9.05
C GLN A 41 -2.35 -3.23 -7.61
N ILE A 42 -1.09 -2.84 -7.43
CA ILE A 42 -0.52 -2.56 -6.10
C ILE A 42 -1.23 -1.38 -5.45
N PHE A 43 -1.51 -0.31 -6.19
CA PHE A 43 -2.22 0.86 -5.68
C PHE A 43 -3.62 0.50 -5.19
N ILE A 44 -4.42 -0.22 -5.99
CA ILE A 44 -5.77 -0.65 -5.61
C ILE A 44 -5.72 -1.56 -4.38
N THR A 45 -4.80 -2.52 -4.37
CA THR A 45 -4.64 -3.46 -3.25
C THR A 45 -4.25 -2.72 -1.98
N MET A 46 -3.36 -1.73 -2.07
CA MET A 46 -2.94 -0.89 -0.95
C MET A 46 -4.10 -0.07 -0.38
N VAL A 47 -4.93 0.54 -1.23
CA VAL A 47 -6.15 1.23 -0.79
C VAL A 47 -7.10 0.27 -0.10
N ALA A 48 -7.35 -0.91 -0.69
CA ALA A 48 -8.27 -1.91 -0.16
C ALA A 48 -7.83 -2.45 1.21
N ILE A 49 -6.53 -2.74 1.40
CA ILE A 49 -5.96 -3.19 2.68
C ILE A 49 -6.15 -2.12 3.74
N ASN A 50 -5.79 -0.86 3.46
CA ASN A 50 -5.92 0.21 4.43
C ASN A 50 -7.38 0.49 4.80
N LEU A 51 -8.31 0.37 3.84
CA LEU A 51 -9.74 0.46 4.11
C LEU A 51 -10.22 -0.70 5.00
N GLY A 52 -9.75 -1.93 4.73
CA GLY A 52 -10.03 -3.10 5.55
C GLY A 52 -9.53 -2.94 6.99
N LEU A 53 -8.29 -2.51 7.17
CA LEU A 53 -7.70 -2.25 8.50
C LEU A 53 -8.43 -1.12 9.23
N PHE A 54 -8.84 -0.08 8.51
CA PHE A 54 -9.67 0.98 9.07
C PHE A 54 -11.00 0.39 9.59
N VAL A 55 -11.70 -0.42 8.79
CA VAL A 55 -12.95 -1.07 9.21
C VAL A 55 -12.74 -1.95 10.44
N VAL A 56 -11.69 -2.77 10.44
CA VAL A 56 -11.34 -3.64 11.58
C VAL A 56 -11.12 -2.80 12.84
N MET A 57 -10.37 -1.71 12.75
CA MET A 57 -10.08 -0.87 13.90
C MET A 57 -11.32 -0.18 14.47
N TYR A 58 -12.08 0.53 13.64
CA TYR A 58 -13.15 1.42 14.10
C TYR A 58 -14.52 0.76 14.22
N LEU A 59 -14.77 -0.34 13.49
CA LEU A 59 -16.08 -1.00 13.49
C LEU A 59 -16.07 -2.37 14.18
N ILE A 60 -14.92 -3.03 14.28
CA ILE A 60 -14.79 -4.35 14.91
C ILE A 60 -14.14 -4.22 16.29
N ILE A 61 -12.85 -3.87 16.37
CA ILE A 61 -12.08 -3.85 17.62
C ILE A 61 -12.70 -2.93 18.65
N ASP A 62 -13.16 -1.76 18.24
CA ASP A 62 -13.86 -0.81 19.10
C ASP A 62 -15.08 -1.42 19.82
N LYS A 63 -15.82 -2.33 19.16
CA LYS A 63 -17.00 -2.99 19.73
C LYS A 63 -16.64 -4.19 20.61
N PHE A 64 -15.60 -4.94 20.23
CA PHE A 64 -15.23 -6.18 20.92
C PHE A 64 -14.25 -5.97 22.08
N THR A 65 -13.52 -4.85 22.13
CA THR A 65 -12.49 -4.65 23.15
C THR A 65 -12.46 -3.20 23.65
N PRO A 66 -13.50 -2.76 24.40
CA PRO A 66 -13.62 -1.39 24.89
C PRO A 66 -12.54 -0.96 25.88
N ARG A 67 -11.73 -1.90 26.39
CA ARG A 67 -10.60 -1.64 27.30
C ARG A 67 -9.23 -1.64 26.61
N PHE A 68 -9.17 -1.90 25.31
CA PHE A 68 -7.89 -1.87 24.59
C PHE A 68 -7.42 -0.43 24.45
N GLY A 69 -6.13 -0.17 24.71
CA GLY A 69 -5.54 1.15 24.55
C GLY A 69 -5.71 1.64 23.11
N THR A 70 -6.49 2.70 22.91
CA THR A 70 -6.84 3.24 21.58
C THR A 70 -5.59 3.63 20.79
N LYS A 71 -4.59 4.19 21.47
CA LYS A 71 -3.27 4.53 20.92
C LYS A 71 -2.46 3.35 20.44
N LEU A 72 -2.39 2.30 21.25
CA LEU A 72 -1.66 1.10 20.89
C LEU A 72 -2.36 0.39 19.71
N SER A 73 -3.69 0.38 19.69
CA SER A 73 -4.49 -0.19 18.61
C SER A 73 -4.19 0.46 17.27
N TRP A 74 -4.08 1.80 17.24
CA TRP A 74 -3.79 2.54 16.02
C TRP A 74 -2.43 2.14 15.44
N TRP A 75 -1.39 2.14 16.27
CA TRP A 75 -0.04 1.77 15.84
C TRP A 75 0.08 0.30 15.45
N ILE A 76 -0.59 -0.61 16.15
CA ILE A 76 -0.64 -2.02 15.76
C ILE A 76 -1.25 -2.17 14.36
N MET A 77 -2.39 -1.52 14.10
CA MET A 77 -3.05 -1.57 12.78
C MET A 77 -2.17 -0.95 11.69
N ALA A 78 -1.52 0.18 11.97
CA ALA A 78 -0.59 0.81 11.05
C ALA A 78 0.60 -0.11 10.73
N VAL A 79 1.21 -0.76 11.73
CA VAL A 79 2.33 -1.70 11.53
C VAL A 79 1.89 -2.94 10.74
N ILE A 80 0.72 -3.50 11.03
CA ILE A 80 0.14 -4.59 10.23
C ILE A 80 -0.02 -4.15 8.77
N GLY A 81 -0.57 -2.95 8.53
CA GLY A 81 -0.70 -2.37 7.20
C GLY A 81 0.63 -2.21 6.48
N LEU A 82 1.65 -1.67 7.16
CA LEU A 82 3.00 -1.52 6.62
C LEU A 82 3.58 -2.86 6.18
N VAL A 83 3.51 -3.90 7.03
CA VAL A 83 4.08 -5.23 6.75
C VAL A 83 3.37 -5.89 5.56
N ILE A 84 2.03 -5.85 5.52
CA ILE A 84 1.27 -6.45 4.44
C ILE A 84 1.55 -5.72 3.12
N ASN A 85 1.49 -4.38 3.11
CA ASN A 85 1.73 -3.59 1.90
C ASN A 85 3.17 -3.72 1.38
N PHE A 86 4.15 -3.77 2.29
CA PHE A 86 5.53 -4.08 1.93
C PHE A 86 5.63 -5.45 1.28
N GLY A 87 5.09 -6.49 1.93
CA GLY A 87 5.22 -7.87 1.47
C GLY A 87 4.59 -8.10 0.10
N ILE A 88 3.41 -7.51 -0.15
CA ILE A 88 2.74 -7.62 -1.45
C ILE A 88 3.54 -6.92 -2.54
N ALA A 89 3.98 -5.67 -2.31
CA ALA A 89 4.74 -4.93 -3.31
C ALA A 89 6.12 -5.55 -3.57
N TYR A 90 6.78 -6.10 -2.55
CA TYR A 90 8.05 -6.82 -2.70
C TYR A 90 7.90 -8.10 -3.54
N SER A 91 6.80 -8.84 -3.36
CA SER A 91 6.62 -10.17 -3.97
C SER A 91 5.97 -10.15 -5.35
N LEU A 92 5.04 -9.23 -5.62
CA LEU A 92 4.26 -9.23 -6.86
C LEU A 92 5.12 -9.14 -8.14
N PRO A 93 6.17 -8.30 -8.21
CA PRO A 93 6.98 -8.22 -9.43
C PRO A 93 7.75 -9.51 -9.73
N ALA A 94 7.99 -10.34 -8.70
CA ALA A 94 8.69 -11.61 -8.82
C ALA A 94 7.78 -12.78 -9.23
N THR A 95 6.45 -12.62 -9.18
CA THR A 95 5.51 -13.67 -9.61
C THR A 95 5.24 -13.64 -11.12
N ILE A 96 5.64 -12.56 -11.80
CA ILE A 96 5.43 -12.35 -13.23
C ILE A 96 6.81 -12.34 -13.91
N GLN A 97 6.95 -13.12 -14.98
CA GLN A 97 8.21 -13.17 -15.73
C GLN A 97 8.51 -11.78 -16.32
N PRO A 98 9.70 -11.21 -16.09
CA PRO A 98 10.12 -10.02 -16.79
C PRO A 98 10.55 -10.36 -18.22
N CYS A 99 10.48 -9.36 -19.11
CA CYS A 99 11.17 -9.42 -20.40
C CYS A 99 12.68 -9.64 -20.18
N GLU A 100 13.31 -10.46 -21.02
CA GLU A 100 14.72 -10.87 -20.86
C GLU A 100 15.73 -9.70 -20.86
N THR A 101 15.34 -8.55 -21.39
CA THR A 101 16.18 -7.35 -21.43
C THR A 101 16.09 -6.49 -20.17
N LEU A 102 15.11 -6.74 -19.29
CA LEU A 102 14.91 -5.96 -18.07
C LEU A 102 15.68 -6.59 -16.92
N THR A 103 16.52 -5.79 -16.28
CA THR A 103 17.38 -6.23 -15.18
C THR A 103 17.10 -5.42 -13.92
N PHE A 104 16.54 -6.06 -12.89
CA PHE A 104 16.33 -5.44 -11.59
C PHE A 104 16.69 -6.42 -10.47
N GLY A 105 17.22 -5.88 -9.37
CA GLY A 105 17.72 -6.67 -8.26
C GLY A 105 16.77 -6.69 -7.06
N SER A 106 17.12 -7.50 -6.06
CA SER A 106 16.38 -7.53 -4.79
C SER A 106 16.33 -6.18 -4.09
N PHE A 107 17.35 -5.33 -4.27
CA PHE A 107 17.36 -3.98 -3.70
C PHE A 107 16.27 -3.08 -4.29
N ASP A 108 16.02 -3.17 -5.60
CA ASP A 108 14.94 -2.43 -6.26
C ASP A 108 13.57 -2.87 -5.73
N LEU A 109 13.39 -4.18 -5.51
CA LEU A 109 12.17 -4.73 -4.91
C LEU A 109 11.97 -4.28 -3.47
N VAL A 110 13.05 -4.19 -2.68
CA VAL A 110 13.01 -3.64 -1.32
C VAL A 110 12.59 -2.18 -1.35
N LEU A 111 13.21 -1.34 -2.20
CA LEU A 111 12.84 0.07 -2.35
C LEU A 111 11.38 0.23 -2.78
N TYR A 112 10.91 -0.59 -3.72
CA TYR A 112 9.50 -0.58 -4.13
C TYR A 112 8.55 -1.01 -3.00
N GLY A 113 8.91 -2.06 -2.26
CA GLY A 113 8.20 -2.49 -1.06
C GLY A 113 8.09 -1.37 -0.02
N PHE A 114 9.21 -0.67 0.23
CA PHE A 114 9.24 0.49 1.13
C PHE A 114 8.39 1.66 0.62
N ALA A 115 8.44 1.95 -0.69
CA ALA A 115 7.61 2.98 -1.29
C ALA A 115 6.13 2.69 -1.07
N ASN A 116 5.69 1.46 -1.32
CA ASN A 116 4.30 1.07 -1.09
C ASN A 116 3.92 1.10 0.39
N ALA A 117 4.80 0.65 1.28
CA ALA A 117 4.57 0.73 2.72
C ALA A 117 4.43 2.20 3.18
N PHE A 118 5.32 3.09 2.71
CA PHE A 118 5.26 4.51 3.02
C PHE A 118 3.94 5.15 2.55
N TRP A 119 3.57 4.94 1.29
CA TRP A 119 2.30 5.45 0.77
C TRP A 119 1.09 4.86 1.49
N SER A 120 1.17 3.58 1.89
CA SER A 120 0.12 2.93 2.68
C SER A 120 -0.08 3.61 4.03
N LEU A 121 0.99 4.05 4.70
CA LEU A 121 0.90 4.78 5.96
C LEU A 121 0.25 6.15 5.78
N ILE A 122 0.60 6.86 4.72
CA ILE A 122 -0.03 8.15 4.38
C ILE A 122 -1.52 7.95 4.12
N VAL A 123 -1.88 6.96 3.32
CA VAL A 123 -3.29 6.64 3.02
C VAL A 123 -4.04 6.27 4.29
N PHE A 124 -3.46 5.44 5.16
CA PHE A 124 -4.07 5.09 6.44
C PHE A 124 -4.23 6.31 7.37
N ALA A 125 -3.24 7.19 7.43
CA ALA A 125 -3.31 8.43 8.19
C ALA A 125 -4.41 9.37 7.66
N LEU A 126 -4.55 9.49 6.34
CA LEU A 126 -5.61 10.26 5.70
C LEU A 126 -6.99 9.65 5.96
N LEU A 127 -7.15 8.34 5.76
CA LEU A 127 -8.40 7.60 6.03
C LEU A 127 -8.85 7.79 7.48
N THR A 128 -7.93 7.67 8.43
CA THR A 128 -8.23 7.86 9.86
C THR A 128 -8.47 9.32 10.25
N SER A 129 -8.05 10.28 9.44
CA SER A 129 -8.33 11.70 9.64
C SER A 129 -9.76 12.09 9.25
N PHE A 130 -10.40 11.35 8.32
CA PHE A 130 -11.78 11.64 7.93
C PHE A 130 -12.79 11.29 9.04
N PRO A 131 -13.74 12.17 9.35
CA PRO A 131 -14.69 11.95 10.45
C PRO A 131 -15.80 10.93 10.12
N PHE A 132 -16.16 10.78 8.84
CA PHE A 132 -17.45 10.19 8.45
C PHE A 132 -17.54 8.65 8.37
N PRO A 133 -16.52 7.88 8.77
CA PRO A 133 -16.79 6.53 9.25
C PRO A 133 -16.35 6.32 10.70
N ARG A 134 -15.52 7.20 11.23
CA ARG A 134 -15.01 7.15 12.60
C ARG A 134 -16.06 7.53 13.64
N ASN A 135 -17.02 8.38 13.29
CA ASN A 135 -18.14 8.72 14.17
C ASN A 135 -19.07 7.53 14.51
N LEU A 136 -18.96 6.42 13.78
CA LEU A 136 -19.66 5.16 14.09
C LEU A 136 -18.97 4.38 15.22
N SER A 137 -17.73 4.71 15.54
CA SER A 137 -16.98 4.17 16.67
C SER A 137 -17.35 4.90 17.96
N THR A 138 -17.32 4.17 19.08
CA THR A 138 -17.65 4.68 20.42
C THR A 138 -16.38 5.09 21.18
N ASN A 139 -15.36 4.22 21.24
CA ASN A 139 -14.12 4.45 22.00
C ASN A 139 -12.99 4.99 21.13
N CYS A 140 -12.87 4.51 19.88
CA CYS A 140 -11.82 4.94 18.94
C CYS A 140 -12.17 6.22 18.17
N ARG A 141 -13.33 6.85 18.40
CA ARG A 141 -13.81 8.00 17.60
C ARG A 141 -12.85 9.18 17.52
N LEU A 142 -12.03 9.40 18.54
CA LEU A 142 -11.08 10.53 18.58
C LEU A 142 -9.67 10.12 18.14
N THR A 143 -9.43 8.82 18.01
CA THR A 143 -8.17 8.24 17.55
C THR A 143 -7.94 8.63 16.09
N THR A 144 -6.76 9.17 15.78
CA THR A 144 -6.29 9.52 14.43
C THR A 144 -4.78 9.37 14.38
N PHE A 145 -4.17 9.53 13.21
CA PHE A 145 -2.73 9.78 13.14
C PHE A 145 -2.26 10.97 14.01
N TRP A 146 -3.04 12.06 14.09
CA TRP A 146 -2.69 13.28 14.82
C TRP A 146 -2.87 13.17 16.34
N LYS A 147 -3.76 12.26 16.74
CA LYS A 147 -4.07 11.90 18.14
C LYS A 147 -4.19 10.38 18.18
N PRO A 148 -3.06 9.66 18.09
CA PRO A 148 -3.08 8.21 18.16
C PRO A 148 -3.46 7.82 19.58
#